data_AF-A0A4Y8AKK7-F1
#
_entry.id   AF-A0A4Y8AKK7-F1
#
_cell.length_a   1.000
_cell.length_b   1.000
_cell.length_c   1.000
_cell.angle_alpha   90.00
_cell.angle_beta   90.00
_cell.angle_gamma   90.00
#
_symmetry.space_group_name_H-M   'P 1'
#
loop_
_entity.id
_entity.type
_entity.pdbx_description
1 polymer ?
#
loop_
_entity_poly.entity_id
_entity_poly.type
_entity_poly.pdbx_seq_one_letter_code
_entity_poly.pdbx_strand_id
1 'polypeptide(L)'
;MFYDDLEHALEKDNKTPLDIVKPADKAQLNRFISEYVKKHLSIKADGKVLNLNYVGYEIQEDGAWVYFEVKGVSTVKKIDIHDELLNAMHAEQINMLHVTVGGQRKSTKLDAPDADTSFSF
;
A
#
# COMPACT_ATOMS: atom_id res chain seq x y z
N MET A 1 -7.91 -0.29 1.33
CA MET A 1 -7.99 -1.78 1.44
C MET A 1 -9.22 -2.11 2.25
N PHE A 2 -9.86 -3.25 2.06
CA PHE A 2 -10.87 -3.70 3.04
C PHE A 2 -10.17 -3.98 4.37
N TYR A 3 -10.75 -3.54 5.49
CA TYR A 3 -10.04 -3.59 6.78
C TYR A 3 -9.88 -5.03 7.30
N ASP A 4 -10.87 -5.88 7.06
CA ASP A 4 -10.90 -7.28 7.45
C ASP A 4 -9.87 -8.08 6.65
N ASP A 5 -9.77 -7.86 5.34
CA ASP A 5 -8.72 -8.48 4.51
C ASP A 5 -7.31 -8.11 4.98
N LEU A 6 -7.11 -6.83 5.32
CA LEU A 6 -5.85 -6.36 5.86
C LEU A 6 -5.57 -7.01 7.23
N GLU A 7 -6.54 -7.06 8.13
CA GLU A 7 -6.42 -7.73 9.43
C GLU A 7 -5.99 -9.19 9.26
N HIS A 8 -6.71 -9.97 8.46
CA HIS A 8 -6.36 -11.38 8.19
C HIS A 8 -4.97 -11.53 7.56
N ALA A 9 -4.58 -10.63 6.65
CA ALA A 9 -3.24 -10.64 6.06
C ALA A 9 -2.15 -10.39 7.12
N LEU A 10 -2.37 -9.44 8.03
CA LEU A 10 -1.45 -9.15 9.13
C LEU A 10 -1.38 -10.29 10.15
N GLU A 11 -2.51 -10.90 10.50
CA GLU A 11 -2.56 -12.06 11.39
C GLU A 11 -1.81 -13.25 10.80
N LYS A 12 -1.97 -13.51 9.49
CA LYS A 12 -1.26 -14.58 8.78
C LYS A 12 0.24 -14.38 8.77
N ASP A 13 0.71 -13.16 8.52
CA ASP A 13 2.13 -12.82 8.48
C ASP A 13 2.78 -12.85 9.87
N ASN A 14 2.05 -12.46 10.92
CA ASN A 14 2.58 -12.31 12.27
C ASN A 14 2.17 -13.42 13.25
N LYS A 15 1.30 -14.35 12.83
CA LYS A 15 0.74 -15.46 13.63
C LYS A 15 0.16 -14.99 14.96
N THR A 16 -0.43 -13.79 14.96
CA THR A 16 -0.94 -13.11 16.14
C THR A 16 -2.33 -12.58 15.83
N PRO A 17 -3.37 -12.87 16.64
CA PRO A 17 -4.70 -12.29 16.45
C PRO A 17 -4.67 -10.77 16.64
N LEU A 18 -5.44 -10.05 15.83
CA LEU A 18 -5.46 -8.58 15.83
C LEU A 18 -6.91 -8.08 15.77
N ASP A 19 -7.12 -6.85 16.26
CA ASP A 19 -8.33 -6.07 16.02
C ASP A 19 -7.85 -4.72 15.47
N ILE A 20 -7.97 -4.51 14.16
CA ILE A 20 -7.48 -3.30 13.49
C ILE A 20 -8.32 -2.07 13.84
N VAL A 21 -9.58 -2.28 14.23
CA VAL A 21 -10.54 -1.24 14.60
C VAL A 21 -10.32 -0.79 16.05
N LYS A 22 -10.01 -1.73 16.95
CA LYS A 22 -9.76 -1.50 18.38
C LYS A 22 -8.50 -2.24 18.85
N PRO A 23 -7.30 -1.78 18.41
CA PRO A 23 -6.06 -2.47 18.73
C PRO A 23 -5.76 -2.44 20.23
N ALA A 24 -5.40 -3.61 20.77
CA ALA A 24 -4.85 -3.72 22.12
C ALA A 24 -3.48 -3.01 22.24
N ASP A 25 -2.65 -3.10 21.19
CA ASP A 25 -1.39 -2.38 21.05
C ASP A 25 -1.31 -1.68 19.69
N LYS A 26 -1.59 -0.38 19.69
CA LYS A 26 -1.57 0.45 18.47
C LYS A 26 -0.17 0.60 17.88
N ALA A 27 0.89 0.58 18.69
CA ALA A 27 2.26 0.72 18.20
C ALA A 27 2.70 -0.55 17.46
N GLN A 28 2.35 -1.72 17.99
CA GLN A 28 2.56 -3.00 17.32
C GLN A 28 1.79 -3.08 16.00
N LEU A 29 0.50 -2.73 16.01
CA LEU A 29 -0.31 -2.75 14.79
C LEU A 29 0.23 -1.81 13.71
N ASN A 30 0.63 -0.58 14.07
CA ASN A 30 1.26 0.36 13.15
C ASN A 30 2.52 -0.23 12.50
N ARG A 31 3.33 -0.96 13.29
CA ARG A 31 4.52 -1.65 12.78
C ARG A 31 4.14 -2.74 11.79
N PHE A 32 3.17 -3.59 12.11
CA PHE A 32 2.71 -4.66 11.23
C PHE A 32 2.14 -4.11 9.91
N ILE A 33 1.31 -3.07 9.96
CA ILE A 33 0.81 -2.39 8.75
C ILE A 33 1.97 -1.85 7.92
N SER A 34 2.93 -1.16 8.56
CA SER A 34 4.08 -0.60 7.84
C SER A 34 4.95 -1.68 7.21
N GLU A 35 5.20 -2.80 7.90
CA GLU A 35 6.02 -3.90 7.40
C GLU A 35 5.31 -4.61 6.23
N TYR A 36 4.01 -4.88 6.36
CA TYR A 36 3.19 -5.49 5.32
C TYR A 36 3.19 -4.66 4.04
N VAL A 37 2.84 -3.36 4.12
CA VAL A 37 2.78 -2.52 2.93
C VAL A 37 4.16 -2.39 2.28
N LYS A 38 5.24 -2.24 3.05
CA LYS A 38 6.60 -2.16 2.46
C LYS A 38 7.08 -3.45 1.80
N LYS A 39 6.52 -4.59 2.21
CA LYS A 39 6.81 -5.90 1.62
C LYS A 39 6.07 -6.11 0.30
N HIS A 40 4.87 -5.55 0.15
CA HIS A 40 3.97 -5.78 -0.98
C HIS A 40 3.82 -4.58 -1.93
N LEU A 41 4.27 -3.39 -1.55
CA LEU A 41 4.24 -2.18 -2.37
C LEU A 41 5.64 -1.58 -2.47
N SER A 42 6.12 -1.42 -3.71
CA SER A 42 7.37 -0.74 -4.02
C SER A 42 7.14 0.34 -5.06
N ILE A 43 7.67 1.54 -4.81
CA ILE A 43 7.55 2.68 -5.71
C ILE A 43 8.94 3.18 -6.04
N LYS A 44 9.22 3.39 -7.33
CA LYS A 44 10.42 4.05 -7.81
C LYS A 44 10.06 5.33 -8.53
N ALA A 45 10.79 6.41 -8.25
CA ALA A 45 10.73 7.63 -9.03
C ALA A 45 12.04 7.82 -9.80
N ASP A 46 11.95 8.00 -11.12
CA ASP A 46 13.08 8.20 -12.01
C ASP A 46 14.20 7.16 -11.79
N GLY A 47 13.80 5.89 -11.61
CA GLY A 47 14.70 4.75 -11.39
C GLY A 47 15.20 4.56 -9.94
N LYS A 48 14.88 5.46 -9.01
CA LYS A 48 15.27 5.36 -7.60
C LYS A 48 14.14 4.82 -6.74
N VAL A 49 14.40 3.76 -5.97
CA VAL A 49 13.45 3.22 -4.98
C VAL A 49 13.18 4.27 -3.91
N LEU A 50 11.91 4.54 -3.66
CA LEU A 50 11.46 5.47 -2.65
C LEU A 50 11.37 4.77 -1.29
N ASN A 51 11.94 5.39 -0.26
CA ASN A 51 11.75 4.90 1.11
C ASN A 51 10.44 5.46 1.69
N LEU A 52 9.41 4.61 1.70
CA LEU A 52 8.09 4.95 2.22
C LEU A 52 8.16 5.12 3.75
N ASN A 53 7.76 6.28 4.27
CA ASN A 53 7.65 6.51 5.72
C ASN A 53 6.19 6.40 6.13
N TYR A 54 5.90 5.52 7.08
CA TYR A 54 4.55 5.34 7.58
C TYR A 54 4.09 6.56 8.36
N VAL A 55 2.90 7.07 8.04
CA VAL A 55 2.29 8.23 8.70
C VAL A 55 1.19 7.79 9.66
N GLY A 56 0.35 6.85 9.25
CA GLY A 56 -0.77 6.36 10.04
C GLY A 56 -1.78 5.59 9.22
N TYR A 57 -2.86 5.19 9.88
CA TYR A 57 -4.01 4.58 9.24
C TYR A 57 -5.30 5.07 9.89
N GLU A 58 -6.40 5.00 9.14
CA GLU A 58 -7.75 5.20 9.65
C GLU A 58 -8.70 4.17 9.06
N ILE A 59 -9.75 3.85 9.83
CA ILE A 59 -10.85 3.01 9.36
C ILE A 59 -12.00 3.94 8.99
N GLN A 60 -12.49 3.80 7.77
CA GLN A 60 -13.64 4.53 7.26
C GLN A 60 -14.56 3.55 6.55
N GLU A 61 -15.78 3.39 7.08
CA GLU A 61 -16.72 2.35 6.64
C GLU A 61 -16.01 0.98 6.65
N ASP A 62 -16.01 0.28 5.52
CA ASP A 62 -15.36 -1.02 5.36
C ASP A 62 -13.89 -0.90 4.90
N GLY A 63 -13.37 0.32 4.80
CA GLY A 63 -12.03 0.62 4.30
C GLY A 63 -11.00 0.92 5.39
N ALA A 64 -9.85 0.27 5.32
CA ALA A 64 -8.61 0.73 5.92
C ALA A 64 -7.84 1.65 4.94
N TRP A 65 -7.71 2.91 5.33
CA TRP A 65 -6.86 3.90 4.67
C TRP A 65 -5.50 3.91 5.34
N VAL A 66 -4.43 3.74 4.55
CA VAL A 66 -3.07 3.65 5.06
C VAL A 66 -2.20 4.69 4.38
N TYR A 67 -1.54 5.53 5.16
CA TYR A 67 -0.82 6.70 4.66
C TYR A 67 0.69 6.51 4.79
N PHE A 68 1.39 6.81 3.70
CA PHE A 68 2.85 6.88 3.65
C PHE A 68 3.29 8.21 3.02
N GLU A 69 4.43 8.71 3.45
CA GLU A 69 5.08 9.88 2.87
C GLU A 69 6.52 9.58 2.44
N VAL A 70 7.00 10.33 1.45
CA VAL A 70 8.39 10.32 1.00
C VAL A 70 8.87 11.76 0.94
N LYS A 71 10.04 12.03 1.52
CA LYS A 71 10.67 13.36 1.52
C LYS A 71 11.79 13.41 0.49
N GLY A 72 12.09 14.62 0.00
CA GLY A 72 13.24 14.84 -0.89
C GLY A 72 13.01 14.48 -2.35
N VAL A 73 11.76 14.40 -2.80
CA VAL A 73 11.40 14.21 -4.22
C VAL A 73 10.85 15.54 -4.75
N SER A 74 11.64 16.29 -5.51
CA SER A 74 11.26 17.62 -6.03
C SER A 74 10.55 17.57 -7.38
N THR A 75 10.92 16.62 -8.23
CA THR A 75 10.36 16.42 -9.57
C THR A 75 10.30 14.93 -9.88
N VAL A 76 9.34 14.52 -10.69
CA VAL A 76 9.14 13.14 -11.10
C VAL A 76 8.77 13.14 -12.58
N LYS A 77 9.50 12.40 -13.41
CA LYS A 77 9.16 12.18 -14.83
C LYS A 77 8.62 10.78 -15.07
N LYS A 78 9.05 9.81 -14.26
CA LYS A 78 8.61 8.44 -14.35
C LYS A 78 8.37 7.86 -12.95
N ILE A 79 7.25 7.18 -12.79
CA ILE A 79 6.93 6.35 -11.63
C ILE A 79 6.84 4.90 -12.08
N ASP A 80 7.57 4.02 -11.42
CA ASP A 80 7.41 2.57 -11.52
C ASP A 80 6.81 2.06 -10.20
N ILE A 81 5.74 1.28 -10.27
CA ILE A 81 5.03 0.73 -9.12
C ILE A 81 4.98 -0.78 -9.25
N HIS A 82 5.31 -1.46 -8.16
CA HIS A 82 5.01 -2.87 -7.93
C HIS A 82 4.01 -2.95 -6.77
N ASP A 83 2.82 -3.49 -6.99
CA ASP A 83 1.72 -3.56 -6.03
C ASP A 83 1.08 -4.96 -5.99
N GLU A 84 1.37 -5.69 -4.91
CA GLU A 84 0.81 -7.00 -4.58
C GLU A 84 -0.05 -6.98 -3.30
N LEU A 85 -0.53 -5.80 -2.89
CA LEU A 85 -1.36 -5.68 -1.69
C LEU A 85 -2.57 -6.61 -1.80
N LEU A 86 -2.77 -7.43 -0.77
CA LEU A 86 -3.86 -8.40 -0.62
C LEU A 86 -3.93 -9.51 -1.68
N ASN A 87 -2.99 -9.61 -2.63
CA ASN A 87 -3.02 -10.66 -3.67
C ASN A 87 -3.00 -12.09 -3.09
N ALA A 88 -2.37 -12.28 -1.91
CA ALA A 88 -2.34 -13.57 -1.23
C ALA A 88 -3.65 -13.94 -0.51
N MET A 89 -4.60 -13.00 -0.42
CA MET A 89 -5.91 -13.20 0.20
C MET A 89 -6.95 -13.61 -0.84
N HIS A 90 -6.90 -12.99 -2.03
CA HIS A 90 -7.88 -13.22 -3.11
C HIS A 90 -7.16 -13.44 -4.44
N ALA A 91 -7.46 -14.56 -5.11
CA ALA A 91 -6.86 -14.87 -6.42
C ALA A 91 -7.32 -13.89 -7.52
N GLU A 92 -8.49 -13.27 -7.35
CA GLU A 92 -9.09 -12.31 -8.28
C GLU A 92 -8.88 -10.86 -7.81
N GLN A 93 -7.87 -10.60 -6.97
CA GLN A 93 -7.59 -9.27 -6.44
C GLN A 93 -7.32 -8.26 -7.57
N ILE A 94 -7.92 -7.08 -7.46
CA ILE A 94 -7.69 -5.97 -8.38
C ILE A 94 -7.20 -4.75 -7.59
N ASN A 95 -5.98 -4.30 -7.90
CA ASN A 95 -5.41 -3.08 -7.33
C ASN A 95 -5.60 -1.92 -8.31
N MET A 96 -6.43 -0.93 -7.93
CA MET A 96 -6.64 0.28 -8.70
C MET A 96 -5.63 1.36 -8.31
N LEU A 97 -4.85 1.83 -9.27
CA LEU A 97 -3.79 2.80 -9.05
C LEU A 97 -4.18 4.15 -9.67
N HIS A 98 -4.09 5.19 -8.87
CA HIS A 98 -4.26 6.58 -9.29
C HIS A 98 -3.02 7.38 -8.93
N VAL A 99 -2.26 7.80 -9.94
CA VAL A 99 -1.00 8.53 -9.76
C VAL A 99 -1.17 9.95 -10.28
N THR A 100 -0.92 10.93 -9.42
CA THR A 100 -1.02 12.36 -9.77
C THR A 100 0.32 13.03 -9.60
N VAL A 101 0.86 13.62 -10.67
CA VAL A 101 2.12 14.37 -10.67
C VAL A 101 1.88 15.72 -11.33
N GLY A 102 2.24 16.82 -10.66
CA GLY A 102 2.09 18.17 -11.20
C GLY A 102 0.65 18.54 -11.62
N GLY A 103 -0.36 17.95 -10.98
CA GLY A 103 -1.79 18.14 -11.33
C GLY A 103 -2.30 17.22 -12.45
N GLN A 104 -1.44 16.46 -13.13
CA GLN A 104 -1.85 15.46 -14.11
C GLN A 104 -2.06 14.09 -13.43
N ARG A 105 -3.28 13.56 -13.53
CA ARG A 105 -3.63 12.22 -13.04
C ARG A 105 -3.56 11.18 -14.16
N LYS A 106 -2.93 10.04 -13.86
CA LYS A 106 -3.00 8.81 -14.67
C LYS A 106 -3.54 7.68 -13.79
N SER A 107 -4.25 6.75 -14.41
CA SER A 107 -4.88 5.64 -13.69
C SER A 107 -4.68 4.34 -14.44
N THR A 108 -4.51 3.25 -13.70
CA THR A 108 -4.59 1.89 -14.23
C THR A 108 -5.20 0.98 -13.18
N LYS A 109 -5.48 -0.26 -13.58
CA LYS A 109 -5.70 -1.36 -12.65
C LYS A 109 -4.65 -2.45 -12.90
N LEU A 110 -4.41 -3.25 -11.87
CA LEU A 110 -3.60 -4.45 -11.90
C LEU A 110 -4.50 -5.60 -11.44
N ASP A 111 -4.75 -6.55 -12.34
CA ASP A 111 -5.49 -7.77 -12.04
C ASP A 111 -4.46 -8.85 -11.65
N ALA A 112 -4.54 -9.44 -10.45
CA ALA A 112 -3.58 -10.45 -10.02
C ALA A 112 -3.50 -11.62 -11.03
N PRO A 113 -2.29 -12.14 -11.35
CA PRO A 113 -1.01 -11.89 -10.69
C PRO A 113 -0.20 -10.71 -11.26
N ASP A 114 -0.76 -9.91 -12.17
CA ASP A 114 -0.05 -8.71 -12.64
C ASP A 114 0.12 -7.73 -11.47
N ALA A 115 1.35 -7.27 -11.25
CA ALA A 115 1.68 -6.41 -10.11
C ALA A 115 2.53 -5.19 -10.50
N ASP A 116 3.05 -5.13 -11.73
CA ASP A 116 3.96 -4.07 -12.16
C ASP A 116 3.29 -3.10 -13.14
N THR A 117 3.52 -1.80 -12.93
CA THR A 117 3.13 -0.76 -13.88
C THR A 117 4.09 0.42 -13.89
N SER A 118 4.06 1.20 -14.98
CA SER A 118 4.87 2.41 -15.15
C SER A 118 4.03 3.56 -15.68
N PHE A 119 4.28 4.76 -15.15
CA PHE A 119 3.70 6.02 -15.60
C PHE A 119 4.79 7.01 -15.96
N SER A 120 4.75 7.58 -17.16
CA SER A 120 5.57 8.73 -17.53
C SER A 120 4.74 10.00 -17.47
N PHE A 121 5.27 11.13 -17.01
CA PHE A 121 4.59 12.43 -16.90
C PHE A 121 5.32 13.50 -17.72
#